data_AF-A0A9R1UYE6-F1
#
_entry.id   AF-A0A9R1UYE6-F1
#
_cell.length_a   1.000
_cell.length_b   1.000
_cell.length_c   1.000
_cell.angle_alpha   90.00
_cell.angle_beta   90.00
_cell.angle_gamma   90.00
#
_symmetry.space_group_name_H-M   'P 1'
#
loop_
_entity.id
_entity.type
_entity.pdbx_description
1 polymer ?
#
loop_
_entity_poly.entity_id
_entity_poly.type
_entity_poly.pdbx_seq_one_letter_code
_entity_poly.pdbx_strand_id
1 'polypeptide(L)'
;MDGNILILPIGYGIFLKETTNSWTWFLEKLHECIGDVEGLTMVTDRAPAIVVSIQNVFPNAHHGLCGFHLIGNIVHTFGKNKKTTILFRKLVRAYKTTEFEFYWGRLRNIRDDVATYLSQIPREKWTIAYCPTTRYDYMTSNSVKSMNAVSNKARKLPILPLLEFFHALMQKWFYKWRMVIEKGTTILTKWAEDMVKKIKREFKDGRYPVLTIQHIKCMNSKVAT
;
A
#
# COMPACT_ATOMS: atom_id res chain seq x y z
N MET A 1 4.19 0.01 -7.25
CA MET A 1 5.35 -0.90 -7.40
C MET A 1 5.15 -1.67 -8.69
N ASP A 2 6.22 -2.18 -9.29
CA ASP A 2 6.08 -3.09 -10.44
C ASP A 2 5.84 -4.54 -9.99
N GLY A 3 5.67 -5.44 -10.95
CA GLY A 3 5.52 -6.88 -10.70
C GLY A 3 6.77 -7.56 -10.10
N ASN A 4 7.88 -6.85 -9.87
CA ASN A 4 9.06 -7.34 -9.16
C ASN A 4 9.14 -6.82 -7.71
N ILE A 5 8.10 -6.16 -7.20
CA ILE A 5 8.12 -5.51 -5.88
C ILE A 5 9.18 -4.38 -5.82
N LEU A 6 9.51 -3.79 -6.97
CA LEU A 6 10.36 -2.61 -7.04
C LEU A 6 9.50 -1.34 -7.02
N ILE A 7 10.09 -0.27 -6.49
CA ILE A 7 9.44 1.04 -6.44
C ILE A 7 9.49 1.65 -7.84
N LEU A 8 8.32 1.97 -8.39
CA LEU A 8 8.20 2.78 -9.61
C LEU A 8 7.81 4.21 -9.24
N PRO A 9 8.73 5.18 -9.27
CA PRO A 9 8.35 6.58 -9.31
C PRO A 9 7.65 6.84 -10.64
N ILE A 10 6.40 7.29 -10.59
CA ILE A 10 5.61 7.67 -11.78
C ILE A 10 5.60 9.19 -12.02
N GLY A 11 6.09 9.97 -11.05
CA GLY A 11 6.18 11.42 -11.12
C GLY A 11 6.78 12.00 -9.84
N TYR A 12 7.17 13.26 -9.90
CA TYR A 12 7.61 14.05 -8.75
C TYR A 12 7.14 15.50 -8.89
N GLY A 13 6.93 16.15 -7.75
CA GLY A 13 6.58 17.58 -7.67
C GLY A 13 7.47 18.27 -6.64
N ILE A 14 7.89 19.50 -6.94
CA ILE A 14 8.67 20.34 -6.02
C ILE A 14 7.78 21.52 -5.64
N PHE A 15 7.50 21.65 -4.35
CA PHE A 15 6.62 22.67 -3.80
C PHE A 15 7.31 23.41 -2.66
N LEU A 16 6.96 24.68 -2.49
CA LEU A 16 7.43 25.46 -1.34
C LEU A 16 6.81 24.95 -0.02
N LYS A 17 5.56 24.49 -0.07
CA LYS A 17 4.80 24.00 1.09
C LYS A 17 3.84 22.90 0.67
N GLU A 18 3.59 21.97 1.59
CA GLU A 18 2.54 20.96 1.45
C GLU A 18 1.18 21.60 1.77
N THR A 19 0.53 22.13 0.74
CA THR A 19 -0.81 22.75 0.85
C THR A 19 -1.82 22.00 0.00
N THR A 20 -3.11 22.24 0.22
CA THR A 20 -4.18 21.69 -0.63
C THR A 20 -3.95 22.07 -2.09
N ASN A 21 -3.57 23.33 -2.38
CA ASN A 21 -3.31 23.78 -3.75
C ASN A 21 -2.15 23.03 -4.40
N SER A 22 -1.05 22.83 -3.67
CA SER A 22 0.12 22.10 -4.18
C SER A 22 -0.21 20.63 -4.48
N TRP A 23 -0.94 19.96 -3.59
CA TRP A 23 -1.37 18.59 -3.80
C TRP A 23 -2.42 18.45 -4.89
N THR A 24 -3.38 19.38 -4.98
CA THR A 24 -4.40 19.40 -6.03
C THR A 24 -3.73 19.54 -7.39
N TRP A 25 -2.84 20.53 -7.58
CA TRP A 25 -2.09 20.70 -8.82
C TRP A 25 -1.29 19.44 -9.19
N PHE A 26 -0.61 18.82 -8.22
CA PHE A 26 0.15 17.59 -8.50
C PHE A 26 -0.75 16.46 -8.97
N LEU A 27 -1.90 16.28 -8.32
CA LEU A 27 -2.86 15.24 -8.67
C LEU A 27 -3.55 15.53 -9.99
N GLU A 28 -3.83 16.79 -10.33
CA GLU A 28 -4.34 17.18 -11.66
C GLU A 28 -3.34 16.80 -12.75
N LYS A 29 -2.05 17.08 -12.57
CA LYS A 29 -1.00 16.66 -13.50
C LYS A 29 -0.84 15.15 -13.58
N LEU A 30 -1.08 14.44 -12.48
CA LEU A 30 -1.13 12.99 -12.52
C LEU A 30 -2.36 12.48 -13.28
N HIS A 31 -3.53 13.08 -13.07
CA HIS A 31 -4.79 12.74 -13.75
C HIS A 31 -4.70 12.96 -15.25
N GLU A 32 -4.10 14.08 -15.69
CA GLU A 32 -3.80 14.34 -17.11
C GLU A 32 -3.00 13.20 -17.76
N CYS A 33 -2.13 12.53 -17.00
CA CYS A 33 -1.28 11.44 -17.50
C CYS A 33 -1.95 10.07 -17.48
N ILE A 34 -2.78 9.77 -16.46
CA ILE A 34 -3.30 8.41 -16.24
C ILE A 34 -4.82 8.26 -16.45
N GLY A 35 -5.54 9.38 -16.49
CA GLY A 35 -7.00 9.43 -16.57
C GLY A 35 -7.69 8.77 -15.38
N ASP A 36 -8.95 8.40 -15.59
CA ASP A 36 -9.72 7.62 -14.63
C ASP A 36 -9.34 6.13 -14.74
N VAL A 37 -8.96 5.56 -13.60
CA VAL A 37 -8.55 4.15 -13.51
C VAL A 37 -9.53 3.41 -12.61
N GLU A 38 -10.23 2.42 -13.15
CA GLU A 38 -11.16 1.59 -12.39
C GLU A 38 -10.43 0.85 -11.27
N GLY A 39 -10.99 0.88 -10.06
CA GLY A 39 -10.39 0.24 -8.88
C GLY A 39 -9.11 0.91 -8.36
N LEU A 40 -8.78 2.13 -8.83
CA LEU A 40 -7.61 2.87 -8.36
C LEU A 40 -7.63 3.03 -6.85
N THR A 41 -6.49 2.73 -6.22
CA THR A 41 -6.30 2.89 -4.79
C THR A 41 -5.10 3.77 -4.51
N MET A 42 -5.34 4.89 -3.84
CA MET A 42 -4.29 5.81 -3.41
C MET A 42 -4.03 5.62 -1.92
N VAL A 43 -2.81 5.24 -1.56
CA VAL A 43 -2.41 5.06 -0.15
C VAL A 43 -1.45 6.18 0.25
N THR A 44 -1.89 7.09 1.11
CA THR A 44 -1.11 8.26 1.54
C THR A 44 -1.00 8.33 3.06
N ASP A 45 -0.29 9.33 3.59
CA ASP A 45 -0.47 9.70 4.99
C ASP A 45 -1.87 10.32 5.23
N ARG A 46 -2.12 10.76 6.47
CA ARG A 46 -3.41 11.33 6.91
C ARG A 46 -3.42 12.87 6.83
N ALA A 47 -2.59 13.50 6.01
CA ALA A 47 -2.57 14.95 5.87
C ALA A 47 -3.90 15.46 5.27
N PRO A 48 -4.59 16.43 5.92
CA PRO A 48 -5.87 16.95 5.42
C PRO A 48 -5.80 17.49 4.00
N ALA A 49 -4.68 18.15 3.63
CA ALA A 49 -4.46 18.67 2.28
C ALA A 49 -4.52 17.58 1.20
N ILE A 50 -3.94 16.41 1.48
CA ILE A 50 -3.94 15.27 0.54
C ILE A 50 -5.34 14.67 0.42
N VAL A 51 -6.04 14.50 1.55
CA VAL A 51 -7.40 13.94 1.58
C VAL A 51 -8.33 14.77 0.69
N VAL A 52 -8.34 16.08 0.87
CA VAL A 52 -9.18 17.00 0.08
C VAL A 52 -8.79 16.96 -1.40
N SER A 53 -7.49 16.96 -1.70
CA SER A 53 -7.01 16.96 -3.09
C SER A 53 -7.39 15.67 -3.83
N ILE A 54 -7.30 14.50 -3.18
CA ILE A 54 -7.72 13.22 -3.76
C ILE A 54 -9.22 13.23 -4.02
N GLN A 55 -10.03 13.70 -3.06
CA GLN A 55 -11.49 13.77 -3.23
C GLN A 55 -11.90 14.66 -4.41
N ASN A 56 -11.16 15.75 -4.64
CA ASN A 56 -11.45 16.68 -5.73
C ASN A 56 -11.04 16.13 -7.10
N VAL A 57 -9.85 15.52 -7.21
CA VAL A 57 -9.27 15.13 -8.51
C VAL A 57 -9.56 13.67 -8.89
N PHE A 58 -9.64 12.78 -7.89
CA PHE A 58 -9.89 11.35 -8.09
C PHE A 58 -11.06 10.87 -7.21
N PRO A 59 -12.29 11.39 -7.41
CA PRO A 59 -13.43 11.09 -6.55
C PRO A 59 -13.80 9.60 -6.51
N ASN A 60 -13.50 8.87 -7.60
CA ASN A 60 -13.77 7.43 -7.72
C ASN A 60 -12.64 6.54 -7.16
N ALA A 61 -11.48 7.12 -6.82
CA ALA A 61 -10.38 6.35 -6.26
C ALA A 61 -10.62 6.04 -4.80
N HIS A 62 -10.33 4.80 -4.40
CA HIS A 62 -10.33 4.45 -2.99
C HIS A 62 -9.14 5.11 -2.29
N HIS A 63 -9.41 5.95 -1.28
CA HIS A 63 -8.35 6.55 -0.46
C HIS A 63 -8.04 5.71 0.78
N GLY A 64 -6.84 5.13 0.77
CA GLY A 64 -6.28 4.39 1.88
C GLY A 64 -5.28 5.17 2.72
N LEU A 65 -5.23 4.87 4.00
CA LEU A 65 -4.22 5.37 4.94
C LEU A 65 -3.04 4.42 5.00
N CYS A 66 -1.84 4.98 4.98
CA CYS A 66 -0.60 4.24 5.11
C CYS A 66 -0.46 3.68 6.53
N GLY A 67 -0.43 2.35 6.66
CA GLY A 67 -0.27 1.68 7.94
C GLY A 67 1.02 2.04 8.68
N PHE A 68 2.08 2.44 7.96
CA PHE A 68 3.31 2.92 8.60
C PHE A 68 3.11 4.26 9.35
N HIS A 69 2.43 5.22 8.72
CA HIS A 69 2.13 6.48 9.38
C HIS A 69 1.12 6.28 10.51
N LEU A 70 0.15 5.37 10.31
CA LEU A 70 -0.83 5.06 11.35
C LEU A 70 -0.19 4.45 12.60
N ILE A 71 0.75 3.50 12.46
CA ILE A 71 1.51 3.00 13.62
C ILE A 71 2.42 4.07 14.23
N GLY A 72 2.96 4.99 13.42
CA GLY A 72 3.70 6.14 13.90
C GLY A 72 2.86 7.03 14.81
N ASN A 73 1.63 7.36 14.38
CA ASN A 73 0.67 8.13 15.17
C ASN A 73 0.28 7.40 16.46
N ILE A 74 0.09 6.08 16.41
CA ILE A 74 -0.17 5.28 17.61
C ILE A 74 1.00 5.40 18.60
N VAL A 75 2.23 5.20 18.14
CA VAL A 75 3.42 5.28 19.01
C VAL A 75 3.60 6.67 19.59
N HIS A 76 3.35 7.72 18.80
CA HIS A 76 3.43 9.11 19.24
C HIS A 76 2.38 9.43 20.31
N THR A 77 1.14 8.99 20.10
CA THR A 77 0.00 9.36 20.96
C THR A 77 -0.11 8.50 22.22
N PHE A 78 0.17 7.20 22.09
CA PHE A 78 -0.11 6.19 23.13
C PHE A 78 1.16 5.56 23.72
N GLY A 79 2.33 5.99 23.25
CA GLY A 79 3.63 5.45 23.65
C GLY A 79 4.01 4.17 22.91
N LYS A 80 5.31 3.89 22.90
CA LYS A 80 5.87 2.73 22.21
C LYS A 80 5.54 1.44 22.94
N ASN A 81 4.81 0.53 22.28
CA ASN A 81 4.55 -0.82 22.79
C ASN A 81 4.81 -1.87 21.70
N LYS A 82 5.72 -2.82 21.98
CA LYS A 82 6.15 -3.85 21.02
C LYS A 82 5.02 -4.81 20.65
N LYS A 83 4.21 -5.26 21.62
CA LYS A 83 3.09 -6.18 21.38
C LYS A 83 2.02 -5.51 20.50
N THR A 84 1.68 -4.26 20.80
CA THR A 84 0.74 -3.42 20.02
C THR A 84 1.21 -3.27 18.58
N THR A 85 2.50 -2.97 18.37
CA THR A 85 3.08 -2.84 17.03
C THR A 85 3.01 -4.14 16.23
N ILE A 86 3.27 -5.29 16.88
CA ILE A 86 3.18 -6.60 16.23
C ILE A 86 1.73 -6.93 15.86
N LEU A 87 0.79 -6.76 16.79
CA LEU A 87 -0.63 -7.01 16.54
C LEU A 87 -1.15 -6.09 15.43
N PHE A 88 -0.84 -4.80 15.49
CA PHE A 88 -1.19 -3.84 14.44
C PHE A 88 -0.70 -4.27 13.05
N ARG A 89 0.57 -4.72 12.94
CA ARG A 89 1.10 -5.21 11.65
C ARG A 89 0.43 -6.48 11.15
N LYS A 90 -0.07 -7.33 12.04
CA LYS A 90 -0.81 -8.54 11.66
C LYS A 90 -2.22 -8.19 11.21
N LEU A 91 -2.92 -7.33 11.96
CA LEU A 91 -4.30 -6.98 11.68
C LEU A 91 -4.45 -6.12 10.43
N VAL A 92 -3.51 -5.18 10.17
CA VAL A 92 -3.50 -4.33 8.97
C VAL A 92 -3.30 -5.15 7.67
N ARG A 93 -2.64 -6.32 7.78
CA ARG A 93 -2.31 -7.23 6.66
C ARG A 93 -3.22 -8.45 6.56
N ALA A 94 -4.18 -8.60 7.47
CA ALA A 94 -5.11 -9.72 7.44
C ALA A 94 -5.93 -9.66 6.15
N TYR A 95 -5.93 -10.76 5.39
CA TYR A 95 -6.71 -10.88 4.15
C TYR A 95 -8.15 -11.31 4.42
N LYS A 96 -8.38 -12.08 5.50
CA LYS A 96 -9.69 -12.56 5.89
C LYS A 96 -10.23 -11.73 7.03
N THR A 97 -11.52 -11.44 7.00
CA THR A 97 -12.23 -10.75 8.09
C THR A 97 -12.13 -11.53 9.41
N THR A 98 -12.18 -12.86 9.36
CA THR A 98 -12.00 -13.72 10.56
C THR A 98 -10.62 -13.58 11.20
N GLU A 99 -9.56 -13.49 10.38
CA GLU A 99 -8.20 -13.26 10.85
C GLU A 99 -8.04 -11.84 11.42
N PHE A 100 -8.66 -10.85 10.76
CA PHE A 100 -8.70 -9.49 11.28
C PHE A 100 -9.35 -9.45 12.67
N GLU A 101 -10.55 -10.01 12.82
CA GLU A 101 -11.30 -9.97 14.09
C GLU A 101 -10.53 -10.68 15.22
N PHE A 102 -9.83 -11.78 14.89
CA PHE A 102 -8.96 -12.46 15.85
C PHE A 102 -7.86 -11.54 16.39
N TYR A 103 -7.12 -10.82 15.52
CA TYR A 103 -6.09 -9.90 15.98
C TYR A 103 -6.66 -8.62 16.59
N TRP A 104 -7.83 -8.16 16.13
CA TRP A 104 -8.55 -7.03 16.67
C TRP A 104 -8.95 -7.26 18.13
N GLY A 105 -9.55 -8.41 18.44
CA GLY A 105 -9.87 -8.79 19.82
C GLY A 105 -8.65 -8.82 20.73
N ARG A 106 -7.52 -9.36 20.23
CA ARG A 106 -6.25 -9.37 20.98
C ARG A 106 -5.68 -7.97 21.21
N LEU A 107 -5.78 -7.07 20.23
CA LEU A 107 -5.36 -5.68 20.39
C LEU A 107 -6.20 -4.99 21.46
N ARG A 108 -7.52 -5.14 21.39
CA ARG A 108 -8.46 -4.55 22.34
C ARG A 108 -8.20 -5.00 23.77
N ASN A 109 -7.93 -6.30 23.97
CA ASN A 109 -7.61 -6.84 25.29
C ASN A 109 -6.32 -6.27 25.91
N ILE A 110 -5.35 -5.83 25.11
CA ILE A 110 -4.08 -5.28 25.63
C ILE A 110 -4.03 -3.75 25.67
N ARG A 111 -4.76 -3.09 24.76
CA ARG A 111 -4.72 -1.65 24.48
C ARG A 111 -6.07 -1.20 23.93
N ASP A 112 -7.07 -1.18 24.78
CA ASP A 112 -8.42 -0.72 24.43
C ASP A 112 -8.43 0.78 24.03
N ASP A 113 -7.51 1.58 24.58
CA ASP A 113 -7.24 2.96 24.18
C ASP A 113 -6.87 3.09 22.68
N VAL A 114 -5.95 2.24 22.21
CA VAL A 114 -5.52 2.19 20.81
C VAL A 114 -6.64 1.64 19.92
N ALA A 115 -7.36 0.63 20.38
CA ALA A 115 -8.50 0.07 19.64
C ALA A 115 -9.64 1.10 19.47
N THR A 116 -9.92 1.88 20.51
CA THR A 116 -10.90 2.98 20.48
C THR A 116 -10.49 4.05 19.48
N TYR A 117 -9.21 4.48 19.50
CA TYR A 117 -8.68 5.40 18.50
C TYR A 117 -8.82 4.89 17.06
N LEU A 118 -8.47 3.63 16.82
CA LEU A 118 -8.57 3.03 15.49
C LEU A 118 -10.02 2.84 15.03
N SER A 119 -10.96 2.66 15.96
CA SER A 119 -12.40 2.53 15.65
C SER A 119 -13.01 3.82 15.10
N GLN A 120 -12.39 4.97 15.36
CA GLN A 120 -12.78 6.26 14.78
C GLN A 120 -12.40 6.39 13.30
N ILE A 121 -11.61 5.44 12.77
CA ILE A 121 -11.16 5.44 11.39
C ILE A 121 -11.84 4.29 10.66
N PRO A 122 -12.56 4.54 9.55
CA PRO A 122 -13.23 3.49 8.80
C PRO A 122 -12.26 2.38 8.39
N ARG A 123 -12.61 1.12 8.66
CA ARG A 123 -11.71 -0.05 8.56
C ARG A 123 -11.21 -0.24 7.14
N GLU A 124 -12.03 0.05 6.15
CA GLU A 124 -11.69 -0.01 4.72
C GLU A 124 -10.50 0.89 4.38
N LYS A 125 -10.30 2.01 5.10
CA LYS A 125 -9.20 2.92 4.82
C LYS A 125 -7.85 2.36 5.22
N TRP A 126 -7.78 1.48 6.21
CA TRP A 126 -6.49 1.10 6.80
C TRP A 126 -6.30 -0.41 6.94
N THR A 127 -7.20 -1.24 6.43
CA THR A 127 -7.08 -2.72 6.50
C THR A 127 -7.22 -3.34 5.11
N ILE A 128 -6.61 -4.51 4.90
CA ILE A 128 -6.80 -5.27 3.64
C ILE A 128 -8.17 -5.98 3.65
N ALA A 129 -8.51 -6.67 4.75
CA ALA A 129 -9.72 -7.47 4.87
C ALA A 129 -11.03 -6.72 4.58
N TYR A 130 -11.08 -5.40 4.80
CA TYR A 130 -12.26 -4.57 4.55
C TYR A 130 -12.08 -3.60 3.38
N CYS A 131 -10.94 -3.63 2.68
CA CYS A 131 -10.73 -2.74 1.54
C CYS A 131 -11.62 -3.18 0.37
N PRO A 132 -12.40 -2.26 -0.25
CA PRO A 132 -13.25 -2.60 -1.40
C PRO A 132 -12.44 -2.95 -2.66
N THR A 133 -11.18 -2.50 -2.71
CA THR A 133 -10.25 -2.70 -3.82
C THR A 133 -9.08 -3.61 -3.43
N THR A 134 -8.34 -4.08 -4.42
CA THR A 134 -7.18 -4.95 -4.16
C THR A 134 -5.94 -4.11 -3.86
N ARG A 135 -5.45 -4.17 -2.61
CA ARG A 135 -4.23 -3.45 -2.16
C ARG A 135 -2.92 -4.23 -2.34
N TYR A 136 -2.96 -5.47 -2.83
CA TYR A 136 -1.80 -6.33 -3.12
C TYR A 136 -0.70 -6.34 -2.01
N ASP A 137 -1.09 -6.43 -0.73
CA ASP A 137 -0.20 -6.35 0.45
C ASP A 137 0.54 -5.01 0.67
N TYR A 138 0.22 -3.97 -0.11
CA TYR A 138 0.89 -2.68 -0.04
C TYR A 138 0.29 -1.78 1.04
N MET A 139 0.55 -2.14 2.29
CA MET A 139 0.11 -1.38 3.48
C MET A 139 1.23 -0.55 4.12
N THR A 140 2.45 -0.61 3.59
CA THR A 140 3.63 -0.03 4.25
C THR A 140 4.41 0.95 3.39
N SER A 141 5.00 1.94 4.07
CA SER A 141 5.84 3.00 3.54
C SER A 141 7.23 2.52 3.09
N ASN A 142 7.47 1.24 2.81
CA ASN A 142 8.83 0.81 2.41
C ASN A 142 9.28 1.58 1.18
N SER A 143 8.36 1.83 0.24
CA SER A 143 8.58 2.70 -0.91
C SER A 143 8.94 4.12 -0.50
N VAL A 144 8.15 4.74 0.39
CA VAL A 144 8.37 6.11 0.87
C VAL A 144 9.69 6.24 1.64
N LYS A 145 10.04 5.27 2.49
CA LYS A 145 11.30 5.24 3.23
C LYS A 145 12.51 5.13 2.30
N SER A 146 12.44 4.23 1.33
CA SER A 146 13.51 4.08 0.33
C SER A 146 13.67 5.35 -0.50
N MET A 147 12.57 5.97 -0.95
CA MET A 147 12.62 7.25 -1.65
C MET A 147 13.19 8.37 -0.79
N ASN A 148 12.81 8.42 0.49
CA ASN A 148 13.35 9.39 1.45
C ASN A 148 14.85 9.19 1.69
N ALA A 149 15.32 7.95 1.75
CA ALA A 149 16.74 7.64 1.91
C ALA A 149 17.54 8.06 0.67
N VAL A 150 17.03 7.75 -0.53
CA VAL A 150 17.67 8.10 -1.82
C VAL A 150 17.76 9.61 -1.99
N SER A 151 16.69 10.36 -1.67
CA SER A 151 16.62 11.81 -1.89
C SER A 151 17.14 12.66 -0.73
N ASN A 152 17.54 12.06 0.40
CA ASN A 152 17.84 12.80 1.63
C ASN A 152 18.87 13.93 1.45
N LYS A 153 19.98 13.64 0.75
CA LYS A 153 21.02 14.64 0.45
C LYS A 153 20.57 15.63 -0.63
N ALA A 154 19.90 15.12 -1.67
CA ALA A 154 19.45 15.93 -2.79
C ALA A 154 18.49 17.04 -2.38
N ARG A 155 17.59 16.79 -1.41
CA ARG A 155 16.64 17.79 -0.89
C ARG A 155 17.28 19.02 -0.25
N LYS A 156 18.59 18.99 0.02
CA LYS A 156 19.34 20.15 0.53
C LYS A 156 19.92 21.03 -0.58
N LEU A 157 19.80 20.60 -1.84
CA LEU A 157 20.28 21.33 -2.99
C LEU A 157 19.29 22.44 -3.39
N PRO A 158 19.75 23.47 -4.12
CA PRO A 158 18.85 24.41 -4.79
C PRO A 158 17.90 23.70 -5.77
N ILE A 159 16.85 24.41 -6.19
CA ILE A 159 15.76 23.84 -7.02
C ILE A 159 16.29 23.21 -8.32
N LEU A 160 17.22 23.88 -9.01
CA LEU A 160 17.75 23.38 -10.29
C LEU A 160 18.49 22.04 -10.13
N PRO A 161 19.51 21.90 -9.27
CA PRO A 161 20.15 20.59 -9.05
C PRO A 161 19.22 19.53 -8.45
N LEU A 162 18.22 19.94 -7.64
CA LEU A 162 17.21 19.02 -7.12
C LEU A 162 16.35 18.44 -8.25
N LEU A 163 15.95 19.27 -9.21
CA LEU A 163 15.20 18.86 -10.39
C LEU A 163 16.02 17.89 -11.24
N GLU A 164 17.28 18.23 -11.52
CA GLU A 164 18.20 17.36 -12.25
C GLU A 164 18.41 16.02 -11.55
N PHE A 165 18.52 16.01 -10.22
CA PHE A 165 18.64 14.79 -9.43
C PHE A 165 17.44 13.86 -9.65
N PHE A 166 16.21 14.37 -9.52
CA PHE A 166 15.02 13.53 -9.69
C PHE A 166 14.84 13.09 -11.15
N HIS A 167 15.15 13.96 -12.11
CA HIS A 167 15.13 13.61 -13.52
C HIS A 167 16.10 12.46 -13.83
N ALA A 168 17.37 12.59 -13.43
CA ALA A 168 18.38 11.55 -13.61
C ALA A 168 18.04 10.25 -12.85
N LEU A 169 17.46 10.36 -11.66
CA LEU A 169 17.01 9.21 -10.87
C LEU A 169 15.95 8.41 -11.61
N MET A 170 14.90 9.08 -12.10
CA MET A 170 13.84 8.43 -12.86
C MET A 170 14.40 7.80 -14.15
N GLN A 171 15.14 8.57 -14.96
CA GLN A 171 15.74 8.06 -16.20
C GLN A 171 16.56 6.79 -15.96
N LYS A 172 17.42 6.80 -14.93
CA LYS A 172 18.24 5.64 -14.57
C LYS A 172 17.40 4.43 -14.17
N TRP A 173 16.31 4.63 -13.43
CA TRP A 173 15.46 3.53 -12.98
C TRP A 173 14.65 2.96 -14.14
N PHE A 174 14.01 3.82 -14.95
CA PHE A 174 13.28 3.42 -16.14
C PHE A 174 14.19 2.70 -17.15
N TYR A 175 15.41 3.18 -17.37
CA TYR A 175 16.39 2.49 -18.21
C TYR A 175 16.70 1.09 -17.69
N LYS A 176 17.03 0.95 -16.40
CA LYS A 176 17.29 -0.37 -15.78
C LYS A 176 16.09 -1.30 -15.92
N TRP A 177 14.88 -0.78 -15.78
CA TRP A 177 13.66 -1.56 -15.87
C TRP A 177 13.40 -2.04 -17.29
N ARG A 178 13.55 -1.15 -18.27
CA ARG A 178 13.47 -1.49 -19.69
C ARG A 178 14.46 -2.62 -20.04
N MET A 179 15.71 -2.51 -19.59
CA MET A 179 16.73 -3.53 -19.82
C MET A 179 16.39 -4.89 -19.18
N VAL A 180 15.63 -4.93 -18.08
CA VAL A 180 15.18 -6.17 -17.45
C VAL A 180 14.00 -6.77 -18.23
N ILE A 181 13.05 -5.92 -18.66
CA ILE A 181 11.87 -6.35 -19.42
C ILE A 181 12.28 -6.88 -20.80
N GLU A 182 13.17 -6.20 -21.52
CA GLU A 182 13.68 -6.63 -22.83
C GLU A 182 14.38 -7.99 -22.79
N LYS A 183 14.92 -8.38 -21.63
CA LYS A 183 15.55 -9.70 -21.41
C LYS A 183 14.55 -10.76 -20.93
N GLY A 184 13.33 -10.37 -20.60
CA GLY A 184 12.27 -11.27 -20.16
C GLY A 184 11.79 -12.14 -21.33
N THR A 185 11.71 -13.45 -21.11
CA THR A 185 11.21 -14.40 -22.12
C THR A 185 9.74 -14.75 -21.93
N THR A 186 9.12 -14.27 -20.85
CA THR A 186 7.72 -14.56 -20.52
C THR A 186 6.96 -13.28 -20.17
N ILE A 187 5.63 -13.41 -20.10
CA ILE A 187 4.73 -12.34 -19.65
C ILE A 187 4.86 -12.04 -18.15
N LEU A 188 5.50 -12.93 -17.37
CA LEU A 188 5.68 -12.77 -15.95
C LEU A 188 7.04 -12.15 -15.66
N THR A 189 7.08 -11.34 -14.61
CA THR A 189 8.36 -10.91 -14.07
C THR A 189 9.10 -12.11 -13.46
N LYS A 190 10.44 -12.07 -13.44
CA LYS A 190 11.25 -13.16 -12.87
C LYS A 190 10.87 -13.46 -11.41
N TRP A 191 10.58 -12.43 -10.62
CA TRP A 191 10.09 -12.62 -9.26
C TRP A 191 8.76 -13.39 -9.21
N ALA A 192 7.80 -13.02 -10.06
CA ALA A 192 6.51 -13.69 -10.13
C ALA A 192 6.65 -15.15 -10.61
N GLU A 193 7.52 -15.42 -11.58
CA GLU A 193 7.84 -16.79 -12.00
C GLU A 193 8.40 -17.63 -10.85
N ASP A 194 9.38 -17.09 -10.13
CA ASP A 194 10.02 -17.77 -9.01
C ASP A 194 9.02 -18.03 -7.87
N MET A 195 8.11 -17.09 -7.62
CA MET A 195 7.01 -17.24 -6.67
C MET A 195 6.04 -18.34 -7.10
N VAL A 196 5.61 -18.37 -8.36
CA VAL A 196 4.74 -19.42 -8.89
C VAL A 196 5.43 -20.79 -8.82
N LYS A 197 6.71 -20.87 -9.18
CA LYS A 197 7.52 -22.10 -9.06
C LYS A 197 7.64 -22.55 -7.61
N LYS A 198 7.77 -21.62 -6.66
CA LYS A 198 7.81 -21.91 -5.22
C LYS A 198 6.46 -22.46 -4.73
N ILE A 199 5.36 -21.78 -5.04
CA ILE A 199 4.00 -22.21 -4.65
C ILE A 199 3.69 -23.60 -5.24
N LYS A 200 4.03 -23.83 -6.51
CA LYS A 200 3.86 -25.15 -7.15
C LYS A 200 4.67 -26.24 -6.44
N ARG A 201 5.89 -25.95 -5.97
CA ARG A 201 6.69 -26.88 -5.18
C ARG A 201 6.08 -27.15 -3.81
N GLU A 202 5.70 -26.11 -3.09
CA GLU A 202 5.07 -26.24 -1.76
C GLU A 202 3.71 -26.96 -1.81
N PHE A 203 2.97 -26.81 -2.91
CA PHE A 203 1.73 -27.55 -3.16
C PHE A 203 2.01 -29.04 -3.41
N LYS A 204 3.04 -29.37 -4.21
CA LYS A 204 3.50 -30.75 -4.43
C LYS A 204 4.01 -31.40 -3.14
N ASP A 205 4.64 -30.62 -2.27
CA ASP A 205 5.14 -31.06 -0.96
C ASP A 205 4.04 -31.18 0.11
N GLY A 206 2.77 -30.93 -0.22
CA GLY A 206 1.63 -31.07 0.71
C GLY A 206 1.59 -30.04 1.85
N ARG A 207 2.32 -28.93 1.74
CA ARG A 207 2.43 -27.93 2.83
C ARG A 207 1.25 -26.95 2.92
N TYR A 208 0.38 -26.93 1.92
CA TYR A 208 -0.91 -26.23 2.00
C TYR A 208 -2.03 -27.27 2.06
N PRO A 209 -2.93 -27.24 3.06
CA PRO A 209 -4.08 -28.12 3.07
C PRO A 209 -4.94 -27.84 1.84
N VAL A 210 -5.20 -28.90 1.08
CA VAL A 210 -6.18 -28.88 -0.01
C VAL A 210 -7.56 -28.70 0.64
N LEU A 211 -8.05 -27.47 0.72
CA LEU A 211 -9.49 -27.25 0.81
C LEU A 211 -10.05 -27.54 -0.58
N THR A 212 -10.43 -28.79 -0.81
CA THR A 212 -11.16 -29.20 -2.01
C THR A 212 -12.37 -28.28 -2.19
N ILE A 213 -12.53 -27.77 -3.42
CA ILE A 213 -13.62 -26.88 -3.86
C ILE A 213 -15.02 -27.47 -3.58
N GLN A 214 -15.12 -28.75 -3.20
CA GLN A 214 -16.35 -29.40 -2.75
C GLN A 214 -16.98 -28.78 -1.49
N HIS A 215 -16.26 -28.03 -0.66
CA HIS A 215 -16.86 -27.34 0.50
C HIS A 215 -17.62 -26.04 0.17
N ILE A 216 -17.44 -25.45 -1.02
CA ILE A 216 -18.13 -24.20 -1.39
C ILE A 216 -19.58 -24.46 -1.82
N LYS A 217 -19.91 -25.66 -2.33
CA LYS A 217 -21.30 -26.00 -2.69
C LYS A 217 -22.23 -26.24 -1.51
N CYS A 218 -21.71 -26.43 -0.30
CA CYS A 218 -22.54 -26.74 0.88
C CYS A 218 -23.02 -25.49 1.64
N MET A 219 -22.47 -24.30 1.35
CA MET A 219 -22.92 -23.04 1.99
C MET A 219 -24.01 -22.29 1.21
N ASN A 220 -24.20 -22.59 -0.08
CA ASN A 220 -25.22 -21.94 -0.91
C ASN A 220 -26.60 -22.63 -0.87
N SER A 221 -26.78 -23.70 -0.10
CA SER A 221 -28.06 -24.43 0.01
C SER A 221 -28.84 -24.15 1.31
N LYS A 222 -28.39 -23.21 2.15
CA LYS A 222 -29.08 -22.86 3.42
C LYS A 222 -29.62 -21.43 3.49
N VAL A 223 -29.77 -20.76 2.35
CA VAL A 223 -30.53 -19.49 2.25
C VAL A 223 -31.64 -19.67 1.22
N ALA A 224 -32.53 -20.61 1.50
CA ALA A 224 -33.83 -20.76 0.86
C ALA A 224 -34.73 -21.51 1.84
N THR A 225 -35.28 -20.78 2.80
CA THR A 225 -36.57 -21.01 3.46
C THR A 225 -36.91 -19.78 4.27
#